data_AF-A0A1G8MDH2-F1
#
_entry.id   AF-A0A1G8MDH2-F1
#
_cell.length_a   1.000
_cell.length_b   1.000
_cell.length_c   1.000
_cell.angle_alpha   90.00
_cell.angle_beta   90.00
_cell.angle_gamma   90.00
#
_symmetry.space_group_name_H-M   'P 1'
#
loop_
_entity.id
_entity.type
_entity.pdbx_description
1 polymer ?
#
loop_
_entity_poly.entity_id
_entity_poly.type
_entity_poly.pdbx_seq_one_letter_code
_entity_poly.pdbx_strand_id
1 'polypeptide(L)'
;MKKTIRTKRFVQGVLVLACVLYGSDGIAAAVQLDAATVSKNEGAVAQIPQLSQSGNRLSGDESMWGVLGKPAEPILNLINASPLMVSELSDYRDAVNAHTALPFGDLKEDWSGAKMLVLPDGIKQIVISSDVVAASPGELVGDLSHGLSYFRNYDNDRRLYDALVGKLPPDDPKYRMMIGFVGVGMTARAEVNNYIIQQQILARTATETGGAVTIKLANDKNSKGLLQSTLDNVYAPDRAQGVPPEQDTAKLEKAAFVITRSIPIPRRSAQ
;
A
#
# COMPACT_ATOMS: atom_id res chain seq x y z
N MET A 1 27.82 40.41 -19.47
CA MET A 1 27.88 38.94 -19.49
C MET A 1 27.89 38.40 -18.06
N LYS A 2 27.00 37.44 -17.77
CA LYS A 2 26.91 36.56 -16.59
C LYS A 2 26.76 37.21 -15.20
N LYS A 3 25.52 37.28 -14.71
CA LYS A 3 25.21 37.19 -13.28
C LYS A 3 24.69 35.78 -12.97
N THR A 4 25.47 35.06 -12.19
CA THR A 4 25.12 33.78 -11.55
C THR A 4 24.07 34.04 -10.48
N ILE A 5 22.92 33.36 -10.54
CA ILE A 5 22.00 33.26 -9.41
C ILE A 5 22.00 31.80 -8.96
N ARG A 6 22.71 31.53 -7.86
CA ARG A 6 22.49 30.36 -7.00
C ARG A 6 21.82 30.87 -5.74
N THR A 7 20.62 30.37 -5.46
CA THR A 7 20.21 30.05 -4.08
C THR A 7 19.07 29.03 -4.14
N LYS A 8 19.43 27.77 -3.87
CA LYS A 8 18.50 26.70 -3.51
C LYS A 8 17.78 27.13 -2.21
N ARG A 9 16.45 27.21 -2.23
CA ARG A 9 15.66 27.10 -0.99
C ARG A 9 15.19 25.66 -0.90
N PHE A 10 15.84 24.92 -0.01
CA PHE A 10 15.36 23.65 0.51
C PHE A 10 14.02 23.91 1.21
N VAL A 11 12.93 23.35 0.71
CA VAL A 11 11.64 23.34 1.41
C VAL A 11 11.73 22.24 2.47
N GLN A 12 11.92 22.65 3.73
CA GLN A 12 11.66 21.81 4.90
C GLN A 12 10.15 21.57 4.98
N GLY A 13 9.70 20.32 5.12
CA GLY A 13 8.33 20.03 5.53
C GLY A 13 7.54 18.99 4.73
N VAL A 14 8.16 18.16 3.89
CA VAL A 14 7.47 16.98 3.33
C VAL A 14 7.79 15.77 4.21
N LEU A 15 6.84 15.33 5.01
CA LEU A 15 6.91 13.99 5.62
C LEU A 15 6.50 13.00 4.54
N VAL A 16 7.47 12.58 3.73
CA VAL A 16 7.26 11.44 2.84
C VAL A 16 7.19 10.21 3.74
N LEU A 17 5.99 9.74 4.06
CA LEU A 17 5.77 8.41 4.63
C LEU A 17 5.96 7.36 3.52
N ALA A 18 7.07 7.46 2.78
CA ALA A 18 7.55 6.40 1.92
C ALA A 18 8.35 5.44 2.80
N CYS A 19 8.25 4.15 2.51
CA CYS A 19 9.30 3.22 2.90
C CYS A 19 10.62 3.69 2.29
N VAL A 20 11.34 4.52 3.05
CA VAL A 20 12.72 4.94 2.84
C VAL A 20 13.57 3.70 3.15
N LEU A 21 13.65 2.77 2.19
CA LEU A 21 14.66 1.72 2.17
C LEU A 21 16.00 2.39 1.83
N TYR A 22 16.74 2.83 2.86
CA TYR A 22 18.07 3.41 2.68
C TYR A 22 19.15 2.54 3.33
N GLY A 23 20.11 2.15 2.49
CA GLY A 23 21.55 2.14 2.75
C GLY A 23 22.04 1.41 3.99
N SER A 24 22.46 0.16 3.79
CA SER A 24 23.18 -0.68 4.73
C SER A 24 24.57 -0.15 5.07
N ASP A 25 24.90 -0.10 6.35
CA ASP A 25 26.14 -0.69 6.84
C ASP A 25 25.82 -1.47 8.12
N GLY A 26 25.96 -2.79 8.03
CA GLY A 26 25.84 -3.73 9.14
C GLY A 26 24.41 -3.97 9.62
N ILE A 27 23.97 -5.23 9.58
CA ILE A 27 23.41 -5.98 10.72
C ILE A 27 23.01 -7.35 10.13
N ALA A 28 23.95 -8.28 10.22
CA ALA A 28 23.62 -9.68 10.41
C ALA A 28 23.47 -9.86 11.93
N ALA A 29 22.25 -9.74 12.44
CA ALA A 29 21.93 -10.20 13.78
C ALA A 29 20.52 -10.81 13.73
N ALA A 30 20.49 -12.13 13.70
CA ALA A 30 19.29 -12.89 13.99
C ALA A 30 18.90 -12.58 15.44
N VAL A 31 17.85 -11.79 15.63
CA VAL A 31 17.22 -11.64 16.94
C VAL A 31 15.91 -12.44 16.89
N GLN A 32 15.96 -13.61 17.55
CA GLN A 32 14.80 -14.37 17.95
C GLN A 32 14.09 -13.54 19.05
N LEU A 33 13.13 -12.72 18.64
CA LEU A 33 12.26 -11.98 19.56
C LEU A 33 10.89 -12.65 19.56
N ASP A 34 10.54 -13.12 20.76
CA ASP A 34 9.37 -13.91 21.06
C ASP A 34 8.07 -13.20 20.63
N ALA A 35 7.15 -13.93 20.00
CA ALA A 35 5.95 -13.42 19.34
C ALA A 35 4.90 -12.80 20.31
N ALA A 36 5.22 -12.71 21.60
CA ALA A 36 4.30 -12.33 22.66
C ALA A 36 4.07 -10.82 22.80
N THR A 37 4.95 -9.95 22.28
CA THR A 37 4.82 -8.50 22.49
C THR A 37 3.87 -7.80 21.51
N VAL A 38 3.48 -8.47 20.41
CA VAL A 38 2.49 -7.95 19.44
C VAL A 38 1.05 -8.28 19.88
N SER A 39 0.85 -9.26 20.76
CA SER A 39 -0.47 -9.77 21.17
C SER A 39 -1.21 -8.89 22.20
N LYS A 40 -0.56 -7.88 22.82
CA LYS A 40 -1.17 -7.12 23.94
C LYS A 40 -1.93 -5.84 23.56
N ASN A 41 -2.10 -5.55 22.27
CA ASN A 41 -2.94 -4.43 21.80
C ASN A 41 -4.16 -4.91 20.98
N GLU A 42 -4.59 -6.16 21.16
CA GLU A 42 -5.84 -6.71 20.62
C GLU A 42 -7.06 -6.24 21.43
N GLY A 43 -7.30 -4.93 21.41
CA GLY A 43 -8.33 -4.27 22.22
C GLY A 43 -9.05 -3.16 21.47
N ALA A 44 -9.32 -3.34 20.17
CA ALA A 44 -10.38 -2.66 19.42
C ALA A 44 -10.43 -3.25 18.01
N VAL A 45 -11.07 -4.41 17.86
CA VAL A 45 -11.59 -4.80 16.54
C VAL A 45 -12.72 -3.83 16.26
N ALA A 46 -12.44 -2.75 15.54
CA ALA A 46 -13.48 -1.92 14.98
C ALA A 46 -14.33 -2.84 14.09
N GLN A 47 -15.59 -3.04 14.47
CA GLN A 47 -16.56 -3.72 13.62
C GLN A 47 -16.58 -3.01 12.27
N ILE A 48 -16.11 -3.70 11.24
CA ILE A 48 -16.29 -3.26 9.86
C ILE A 48 -17.81 -3.30 9.62
N PRO A 49 -18.47 -2.16 9.31
CA PRO A 49 -19.89 -2.18 9.02
C PRO A 49 -20.14 -3.12 7.84
N GLN A 50 -21.04 -4.09 8.02
CA GLN A 50 -21.59 -4.84 6.88
C GLN A 50 -22.35 -3.84 6.00
N LEU A 51 -21.74 -3.41 4.89
CA LEU A 51 -22.38 -2.52 3.93
C LEU A 51 -23.18 -3.34 2.91
N SER A 52 -24.46 -3.00 2.82
CA SER A 52 -25.49 -3.58 1.97
C SER A 52 -25.11 -3.58 0.48
N GLN A 53 -25.36 -4.70 -0.18
CA GLN A 53 -25.23 -4.88 -1.63
C GLN A 53 -26.30 -4.09 -2.40
N SER A 54 -26.00 -2.83 -2.76
CA SER A 54 -26.48 -2.10 -3.95
C SER A 54 -26.19 -0.60 -3.77
N GLY A 55 -25.27 0.00 -4.54
CA GLY A 55 -25.04 1.45 -4.38
C GLY A 55 -24.04 2.15 -5.30
N ASN A 56 -22.75 1.81 -5.32
CA ASN A 56 -21.74 2.74 -5.85
C ASN A 56 -20.81 2.09 -6.89
N ARG A 57 -21.27 1.96 -8.14
CA ARG A 57 -20.33 1.70 -9.24
C ARG A 57 -19.58 3.01 -9.55
N LEU A 58 -18.26 2.95 -9.68
CA LEU A 58 -17.46 4.10 -10.10
C LEU A 58 -17.55 4.27 -11.62
N SER A 59 -17.78 5.50 -12.08
CA SER A 59 -17.98 5.84 -13.49
C SER A 59 -16.70 6.27 -14.21
N GLY A 60 -15.68 6.68 -13.44
CA GLY A 60 -14.47 7.30 -13.97
C GLY A 60 -14.56 8.83 -14.07
N ASP A 61 -15.69 9.44 -13.71
CA ASP A 61 -15.90 10.89 -13.74
C ASP A 61 -15.68 11.55 -12.38
N GLU A 62 -15.26 10.79 -11.37
CA GLU A 62 -15.00 11.27 -10.02
C GLU A 62 -13.82 12.27 -9.98
N SER A 63 -13.94 13.29 -9.13
CA SER A 63 -12.92 14.35 -8.97
C SER A 63 -11.54 13.83 -8.53
N MET A 64 -11.49 12.66 -7.90
CA MET A 64 -10.26 12.08 -7.37
C MET A 64 -9.25 11.68 -8.44
N TRP A 65 -9.67 11.46 -9.69
CA TRP A 65 -8.78 10.91 -10.73
C TRP A 65 -7.60 11.82 -11.08
N GLY A 66 -7.74 13.14 -10.88
CA GLY A 66 -6.64 14.08 -10.98
C GLY A 66 -5.86 13.95 -12.30
N VAL A 67 -4.54 13.78 -12.19
CA VAL A 67 -3.64 13.68 -13.35
C VAL A 67 -3.76 12.36 -14.11
N LEU A 68 -4.33 11.32 -13.49
CA LEU A 68 -4.57 10.04 -14.17
C LEU A 68 -5.67 10.17 -15.23
N GLY A 69 -6.53 11.19 -15.09
CA GLY A 69 -7.71 11.37 -15.94
C GLY A 69 -8.71 10.21 -15.80
N LYS A 70 -9.74 10.23 -16.65
CA LYS A 70 -10.77 9.19 -16.65
C LYS A 70 -10.16 7.81 -16.96
N PRO A 71 -10.26 6.83 -16.05
CA PRO A 71 -9.73 5.50 -16.31
C PRO A 71 -10.43 4.82 -17.49
N ALA A 72 -9.67 4.04 -18.27
CA ALA A 72 -10.24 3.28 -19.38
C ALA A 72 -11.16 2.16 -18.86
N GLU A 73 -12.09 1.71 -19.72
CA GLU A 73 -13.10 0.70 -19.36
C GLU A 73 -12.53 -0.61 -18.79
N PRO A 74 -11.41 -1.18 -19.30
CA PRO A 74 -10.82 -2.38 -18.69
C PRO A 74 -10.37 -2.17 -17.24
N ILE A 75 -9.90 -0.97 -16.89
CA ILE A 75 -9.51 -0.61 -15.53
C ILE A 75 -10.76 -0.45 -14.66
N LEU A 76 -11.78 0.26 -15.16
CA LEU A 76 -13.05 0.44 -14.45
C LEU A 76 -13.77 -0.88 -14.19
N ASN A 77 -13.68 -1.85 -15.10
CA ASN A 77 -14.27 -3.17 -14.91
C ASN A 77 -13.59 -3.94 -13.77
N LEU A 78 -12.26 -3.89 -13.69
CA LEU A 78 -11.52 -4.50 -12.58
C LEU A 78 -11.80 -3.80 -11.25
N ILE A 79 -11.82 -2.47 -11.23
CA ILE A 79 -12.17 -1.68 -10.04
C ILE A 79 -13.56 -2.08 -9.54
N ASN A 80 -14.56 -2.05 -10.42
CA ASN A 80 -15.94 -2.33 -10.05
C ASN A 80 -16.22 -3.83 -9.76
N ALA A 81 -15.29 -4.71 -10.09
CA ALA A 81 -15.35 -6.12 -9.70
C ALA A 81 -14.99 -6.34 -8.22
N SER A 82 -14.32 -5.39 -7.58
CA SER A 82 -13.90 -5.48 -6.17
C SER A 82 -14.70 -4.50 -5.28
N PRO A 83 -15.59 -5.02 -4.41
CA PRO A 83 -16.26 -4.18 -3.42
C PRO A 83 -15.31 -3.39 -2.51
N LEU A 84 -14.17 -3.97 -2.15
CA LEU A 84 -13.18 -3.29 -1.34
C LEU A 84 -12.56 -2.11 -2.10
N MET A 85 -12.13 -2.32 -3.34
CA MET A 85 -11.56 -1.26 -4.18
C MET A 85 -12.55 -0.11 -4.40
N VAL A 86 -13.81 -0.43 -4.68
CA VAL A 86 -14.88 0.56 -4.81
C VAL A 86 -15.06 1.38 -3.54
N SER A 87 -15.05 0.74 -2.37
CA SER A 87 -15.16 1.43 -1.09
C SER A 87 -13.98 2.36 -0.85
N GLU A 88 -12.76 1.88 -1.03
CA GLU A 88 -11.54 2.65 -0.78
C GLU A 88 -11.40 3.87 -1.69
N LEU A 89 -11.75 3.71 -2.96
CA LEU A 89 -11.81 4.82 -3.90
C LEU A 89 -12.95 5.80 -3.56
N SER A 90 -14.09 5.31 -3.08
CA SER A 90 -15.18 6.19 -2.63
C SER A 90 -14.75 7.03 -1.42
N ASP A 91 -14.07 6.43 -0.44
CA ASP A 91 -13.53 7.13 0.73
C ASP A 91 -12.48 8.17 0.31
N TYR A 92 -11.61 7.83 -0.64
CA TYR A 92 -10.62 8.76 -1.17
C TYR A 92 -11.28 9.93 -1.92
N ARG A 93 -12.30 9.66 -2.75
CA ARG A 93 -13.12 10.69 -3.40
C ARG A 93 -13.74 11.63 -2.37
N ASP A 94 -14.30 11.08 -1.30
CA ASP A 94 -14.96 11.89 -0.27
C ASP A 94 -13.93 12.76 0.47
N ALA A 95 -12.73 12.25 0.73
CA ALA A 95 -11.62 13.03 1.29
C ALA A 95 -11.14 14.15 0.36
N VAL A 96 -11.10 13.92 -0.95
CA VAL A 96 -10.80 14.93 -1.97
C VAL A 96 -11.86 16.02 -2.00
N ASN A 97 -13.14 15.64 -2.00
CA ASN A 97 -14.27 16.57 -1.97
C ASN A 97 -14.30 17.39 -0.67
N ALA A 98 -13.85 16.80 0.44
CA ALA A 98 -13.71 17.48 1.73
C ALA A 98 -12.41 18.31 1.86
N HIS A 99 -11.57 18.35 0.83
CA HIS A 99 -10.26 19.04 0.83
C HIS A 99 -9.28 18.55 1.91
N THR A 100 -9.45 17.30 2.38
CA THR A 100 -8.53 16.63 3.31
C THR A 100 -7.52 15.75 2.59
N ALA A 101 -7.75 15.52 1.29
CA ALA A 101 -6.81 14.93 0.34
C ALA A 101 -6.79 15.73 -0.97
N LEU A 102 -5.73 15.59 -1.76
CA LEU A 102 -5.68 16.04 -3.15
C LEU A 102 -6.05 14.90 -4.11
N PRO A 103 -6.57 15.19 -5.32
CA PRO A 103 -6.68 14.19 -6.37
C PRO A 103 -5.37 13.45 -6.63
N PHE A 104 -5.45 12.26 -7.25
CA PHE A 104 -4.27 11.49 -7.64
C PHE A 104 -3.28 12.37 -8.39
N GLY A 105 -2.05 12.36 -7.91
CA GLY A 105 -0.95 13.14 -8.45
C GLY A 105 0.04 12.29 -9.24
N ASP A 106 0.96 12.97 -9.90
CA ASP A 106 2.07 12.37 -10.63
C ASP A 106 3.34 12.64 -9.84
N LEU A 107 4.16 11.60 -9.65
CA LEU A 107 5.49 11.74 -9.09
C LEU A 107 6.51 11.32 -10.14
N LYS A 108 7.12 12.32 -10.77
CA LYS A 108 8.24 12.17 -11.72
C LYS A 108 9.54 11.82 -10.99
N GLU A 109 9.58 10.61 -10.46
CA GLU A 109 10.77 10.00 -9.85
C GLU A 109 10.95 8.59 -10.43
N ASP A 110 12.21 8.14 -10.48
CA ASP A 110 12.64 6.80 -10.95
C ASP A 110 12.17 5.65 -10.02
N TRP A 111 10.86 5.56 -9.76
CA TRP A 111 10.28 4.54 -8.91
C TRP A 111 8.91 4.10 -9.46
N SER A 112 8.75 2.81 -9.74
CA SER A 112 7.48 2.15 -10.02
C SER A 112 6.52 2.09 -8.82
N GLY A 113 5.23 2.32 -9.07
CA GLY A 113 4.13 2.08 -8.12
C GLY A 113 3.45 3.35 -7.59
N ALA A 114 2.49 3.17 -6.67
CA ALA A 114 1.84 4.26 -5.97
C ALA A 114 2.44 4.51 -4.58
N LYS A 115 2.43 5.77 -4.15
CA LYS A 115 2.80 6.19 -2.79
C LYS A 115 1.78 7.16 -2.24
N MET A 116 1.76 7.29 -0.92
CA MET A 116 1.08 8.41 -0.28
C MET A 116 2.11 9.45 0.18
N LEU A 117 1.87 10.69 -0.20
CA LEU A 117 2.53 11.87 0.33
C LEU A 117 1.66 12.51 1.41
N VAL A 118 2.31 13.04 2.43
CA VAL A 118 1.69 13.96 3.39
C VAL A 118 2.32 15.33 3.16
N LEU A 119 1.51 16.24 2.65
CA LEU A 119 1.88 17.61 2.37
C LEU A 119 1.86 18.44 3.67
N PRO A 120 2.43 19.66 3.64
CA PRO A 120 2.20 20.63 4.70
C PRO A 120 0.71 20.73 5.05
N ASP A 121 0.40 20.96 6.32
CA ASP A 121 -0.95 20.99 6.90
C ASP A 121 -1.66 19.62 6.98
N GLY A 122 -0.96 18.52 6.72
CA GLY A 122 -1.48 17.16 6.90
C GLY A 122 -2.39 16.68 5.75
N ILE A 123 -2.48 17.46 4.68
CA ILE A 123 -3.19 17.09 3.45
C ILE A 123 -2.48 15.90 2.81
N LYS A 124 -3.25 14.88 2.44
CA LYS A 124 -2.71 13.63 1.86
C LYS A 124 -2.85 13.66 0.36
N GLN A 125 -1.92 13.03 -0.36
CA GLN A 125 -2.05 12.81 -1.79
C GLN A 125 -1.46 11.46 -2.16
N ILE A 126 -2.24 10.62 -2.83
CA ILE A 126 -1.69 9.43 -3.49
C ILE A 126 -1.09 9.88 -4.83
N VAL A 127 0.16 9.52 -5.05
CA VAL A 127 0.89 9.81 -6.29
C VAL A 127 1.31 8.51 -6.96
N ILE A 128 1.20 8.48 -8.28
CA ILE A 128 1.60 7.34 -9.11
C ILE A 128 2.68 7.85 -10.07
N SER A 129 3.76 7.09 -10.21
CA SER A 129 4.82 7.48 -11.15
C SER A 129 4.35 7.36 -12.59
N SER A 130 4.35 8.47 -13.34
CA SER A 130 4.06 8.47 -14.77
C SER A 130 5.18 7.89 -15.64
N ASP A 131 6.42 7.86 -15.13
CA ASP A 131 7.59 7.30 -15.83
C ASP A 131 7.57 5.76 -15.86
N VAL A 132 6.75 5.15 -15.00
CA VAL A 132 6.43 3.72 -15.05
C VAL A 132 4.98 3.57 -15.46
N VAL A 133 4.73 3.62 -16.77
CA VAL A 133 3.43 3.26 -17.33
C VAL A 133 3.10 1.83 -16.89
N ALA A 134 2.01 1.66 -16.15
CA ALA A 134 1.50 0.33 -15.80
C ALA A 134 1.39 -0.52 -17.08
N ALA A 135 2.05 -1.67 -17.12
CA ALA A 135 2.13 -2.49 -18.32
C ALA A 135 0.78 -3.18 -18.63
N SER A 136 -0.17 -3.14 -17.69
CA SER A 136 -1.53 -3.68 -17.86
C SER A 136 -2.55 -2.99 -16.94
N PRO A 137 -3.86 -3.12 -17.22
CA PRO A 137 -4.92 -2.69 -16.31
C PRO A 137 -4.77 -3.26 -14.89
N GLY A 138 -4.34 -4.53 -14.77
CA GLY A 138 -4.15 -5.18 -13.47
C GLY A 138 -2.99 -4.61 -12.66
N GLU A 139 -1.93 -4.13 -13.32
CA GLU A 139 -0.84 -3.42 -12.63
C GLU A 139 -1.30 -2.08 -12.10
N LEU A 140 -2.06 -1.29 -12.87
CA LEU A 140 -2.57 0.01 -12.39
C LEU A 140 -3.54 -0.17 -11.21
N VAL A 141 -4.44 -1.16 -11.27
CA VAL A 141 -5.33 -1.47 -10.13
C VAL A 141 -4.53 -1.90 -8.90
N GLY A 142 -3.49 -2.71 -9.08
CA GLY A 142 -2.57 -3.08 -8.00
C GLY A 142 -1.85 -1.87 -7.39
N ASP A 143 -1.36 -0.96 -8.23
CA ASP A 143 -0.70 0.27 -7.77
C ASP A 143 -1.69 1.18 -7.01
N LEU A 144 -2.89 1.41 -7.57
CA LEU A 144 -3.93 2.18 -6.91
C LEU A 144 -4.29 1.59 -5.54
N SER A 145 -4.56 0.28 -5.47
CA SER A 145 -4.85 -0.43 -4.22
C SER A 145 -3.73 -0.29 -3.20
N HIS A 146 -2.47 -0.38 -3.64
CA HIS A 146 -1.31 -0.24 -2.77
C HIS A 146 -1.27 1.17 -2.14
N GLY A 147 -1.48 2.21 -2.95
CA GLY A 147 -1.56 3.60 -2.49
C GLY A 147 -2.74 3.86 -1.54
N LEU A 148 -3.91 3.30 -1.86
CA LEU A 148 -5.12 3.41 -1.04
C LEU A 148 -4.95 2.76 0.32
N SER A 149 -4.22 1.64 0.40
CA SER A 149 -3.94 0.99 1.69
C SER A 149 -3.15 1.91 2.63
N TYR A 150 -2.17 2.67 2.12
CA TYR A 150 -1.47 3.67 2.93
C TYR A 150 -2.41 4.81 3.39
N PHE A 151 -3.31 5.23 2.51
CA PHE A 151 -4.30 6.26 2.85
C PHE A 151 -5.24 5.82 3.97
N ARG A 152 -5.84 4.63 3.83
CA ARG A 152 -6.76 4.05 4.81
C ARG A 152 -6.10 3.80 6.16
N ASN A 153 -4.84 3.35 6.15
CA ASN A 153 -4.12 2.99 7.36
C ASN A 153 -3.30 4.12 7.97
N TYR A 154 -3.31 5.32 7.39
CA TYR A 154 -2.40 6.40 7.77
C TYR A 154 -2.34 6.66 9.28
N ASP A 155 -3.49 6.80 9.95
CA ASP A 155 -3.52 7.11 11.38
C ASP A 155 -2.99 5.95 12.23
N ASN A 156 -3.27 4.70 11.84
CA ASN A 156 -2.77 3.51 12.52
C ASN A 156 -1.25 3.36 12.31
N ASP A 157 -0.78 3.58 11.09
CA ASP A 157 0.63 3.55 10.72
C ASP A 157 1.41 4.65 11.45
N ARG A 158 0.85 5.86 11.53
CA ARG A 158 1.41 6.99 12.26
C ARG A 158 1.53 6.69 13.76
N ARG A 159 0.48 6.14 14.37
CA ARG A 159 0.50 5.74 15.80
C ARG A 159 1.55 4.66 16.06
N LEU A 160 1.67 3.67 15.18
CA LEU A 160 2.69 2.62 15.30
C LEU A 160 4.10 3.21 15.20
N TYR A 161 4.33 4.11 14.24
CA TYR A 161 5.60 4.82 14.11
C TYR A 161 5.91 5.64 15.38
N ASP A 162 4.95 6.42 15.89
CA ASP A 162 5.16 7.23 17.10
C ASP A 162 5.46 6.38 18.33
N ALA A 163 4.81 5.22 18.45
CA ALA A 163 5.03 4.30 19.56
C ALA A 163 6.43 3.65 19.54
N LEU A 164 6.92 3.27 18.35
CA LEU A 164 8.14 2.47 18.21
C LEU A 164 9.39 3.26 17.80
N VAL A 165 9.21 4.36 17.07
CA VAL A 165 10.29 5.14 16.43
C VAL A 165 10.31 6.58 16.92
N GLY A 166 9.15 7.21 17.13
CA GLY A 166 9.04 8.65 17.38
C GLY A 166 9.81 9.18 18.60
N LYS A 167 10.21 8.30 19.53
CA LYS A 167 10.99 8.63 20.73
C LYS A 167 12.47 8.27 20.63
N LEU A 168 12.90 7.62 19.53
CA LEU A 168 14.27 7.17 19.34
C LEU A 168 15.09 8.25 18.60
N PRO A 169 16.28 8.61 19.11
CA PRO A 169 17.23 9.43 18.36
C PRO A 169 17.67 8.75 17.04
N PRO A 170 17.88 9.48 15.93
CA PRO A 170 18.31 8.89 14.67
C PRO A 170 19.64 8.13 14.70
N ASP A 171 20.50 8.44 15.67
CA ASP A 171 21.79 7.80 15.93
C ASP A 171 21.68 6.59 16.88
N ASP A 172 20.51 6.33 17.49
CA ASP A 172 20.26 5.13 18.27
C ASP A 172 20.32 3.89 17.34
N PRO A 173 21.13 2.86 17.65
CA PRO A 173 21.17 1.62 16.87
C PRO A 173 19.79 0.96 16.67
N LYS A 174 18.85 1.16 17.60
CA LYS A 174 17.48 0.65 17.50
C LYS A 174 16.62 1.44 16.53
N TYR A 175 16.92 2.71 16.26
CA TYR A 175 16.14 3.56 15.36
C TYR A 175 15.98 2.91 13.99
N ARG A 176 17.11 2.48 13.40
CA ARG A 176 17.12 1.83 12.08
C ARG A 176 16.39 0.50 12.05
N MET A 177 16.46 -0.28 13.12
CA MET A 177 15.73 -1.54 13.22
C MET A 177 14.22 -1.30 13.34
N MET A 178 13.81 -0.35 14.18
CA MET A 178 12.38 -0.08 14.42
C MET A 178 11.73 0.58 13.22
N ILE A 179 12.40 1.52 12.54
CA ILE A 179 11.86 2.11 11.31
C ILE A 179 11.70 1.06 10.20
N GLY A 180 12.65 0.13 10.08
CA GLY A 180 12.55 -1.00 9.15
C GLY A 180 11.37 -1.92 9.50
N PHE A 181 11.20 -2.26 10.77
CA PHE A 181 10.08 -3.09 11.24
C PHE A 181 8.72 -2.44 10.93
N VAL A 182 8.57 -1.15 11.23
CA VAL A 182 7.34 -0.39 10.93
C VAL A 182 7.08 -0.36 9.42
N GLY A 183 8.09 -0.06 8.61
CA GLY A 183 7.97 -0.02 7.15
C GLY A 183 7.56 -1.36 6.53
N VAL A 184 8.13 -2.47 7.03
CA VAL A 184 7.73 -3.82 6.60
C VAL A 184 6.28 -4.11 6.97
N GLY A 185 5.85 -3.73 8.18
CA GLY A 185 4.46 -3.88 8.62
C GLY A 185 3.48 -3.14 7.73
N MET A 186 3.75 -1.87 7.43
CA MET A 186 2.93 -1.05 6.53
C MET A 186 2.87 -1.65 5.12
N THR A 187 4.01 -2.10 4.61
CA THR A 187 4.08 -2.73 3.28
C THR A 187 3.29 -4.03 3.25
N ALA A 188 3.42 -4.89 4.26
CA ALA A 188 2.67 -6.14 4.36
C ALA A 188 1.15 -5.90 4.33
N ARG A 189 0.66 -4.87 5.02
CA ARG A 189 -0.76 -4.46 4.96
C ARG A 189 -1.19 -4.06 3.55
N ALA A 190 -0.35 -3.32 2.83
CA ALA A 190 -0.63 -2.95 1.45
C ALA A 190 -0.68 -4.16 0.51
N GLU A 191 0.23 -5.11 0.67
CA GLU A 191 0.22 -6.36 -0.10
C GLU A 191 -1.03 -7.21 0.18
N VAL A 192 -1.47 -7.28 1.44
CA VAL A 192 -2.72 -7.98 1.79
C VAL A 192 -3.94 -7.28 1.20
N ASN A 193 -3.95 -5.95 1.14
CA ASN A 193 -5.01 -5.20 0.47
C ASN A 193 -5.10 -5.59 -1.01
N ASN A 194 -3.96 -5.60 -1.71
CA ASN A 194 -3.90 -6.05 -3.10
C ASN A 194 -4.38 -7.51 -3.22
N TYR A 195 -3.97 -8.40 -2.31
CA TYR A 195 -4.40 -9.79 -2.34
C TYR A 195 -5.91 -9.95 -2.19
N ILE A 196 -6.53 -9.26 -1.22
CA ILE A 196 -7.99 -9.29 -1.01
C ILE A 196 -8.73 -8.79 -2.26
N ILE A 197 -8.31 -7.64 -2.82
CA ILE A 197 -8.89 -7.09 -4.05
C ILE A 197 -8.73 -8.08 -5.21
N GLN A 198 -7.58 -8.74 -5.33
CA GLN A 198 -7.36 -9.78 -6.34
C GLN A 198 -8.36 -10.93 -6.20
N GLN A 199 -8.59 -11.44 -4.98
CA GLN A 199 -9.53 -12.53 -4.77
C GLN A 199 -10.96 -12.12 -5.10
N GLN A 200 -11.37 -10.89 -4.77
CA GLN A 200 -12.68 -10.36 -5.15
C GLN A 200 -12.84 -10.23 -6.67
N ILE A 201 -11.82 -9.72 -7.36
CA ILE A 201 -11.80 -9.62 -8.84
C ILE A 201 -11.89 -11.02 -9.44
N LEU A 202 -11.03 -11.96 -9.02
CA LEU A 202 -11.02 -13.32 -9.53
C LEU A 202 -12.37 -14.01 -9.35
N ALA A 203 -13.02 -13.85 -8.19
CA ALA A 203 -14.33 -14.43 -7.93
C ALA A 203 -15.41 -13.91 -8.90
N ARG A 204 -15.32 -12.67 -9.37
CA ARG A 204 -16.28 -12.07 -10.33
C ARG A 204 -15.89 -12.24 -11.78
N THR A 205 -14.61 -12.21 -12.13
CA THR A 205 -14.17 -12.32 -13.53
C THR A 205 -14.05 -13.76 -13.97
N ALA A 206 -13.77 -14.71 -13.07
CA ALA A 206 -13.77 -16.14 -13.40
C ALA A 206 -15.15 -16.61 -13.90
N THR A 207 -16.23 -15.98 -13.42
CA THR A 207 -17.60 -16.22 -13.90
C THR A 207 -17.92 -15.54 -15.24
N GLU A 208 -17.16 -14.53 -15.65
CA GLU A 208 -17.50 -13.68 -16.81
C GLU A 208 -16.58 -13.88 -18.03
N THR A 209 -15.28 -14.16 -17.85
CA THR A 209 -14.29 -14.11 -18.95
C THR A 209 -13.43 -15.37 -19.11
N GLY A 210 -13.55 -16.37 -18.23
CA GLY A 210 -12.78 -17.61 -18.30
C GLY A 210 -11.26 -17.45 -18.13
N GLY A 211 -10.78 -16.25 -17.76
CA GLY A 211 -9.36 -15.93 -17.57
C GLY A 211 -9.11 -15.26 -16.22
N ALA A 212 -8.08 -15.72 -15.50
CA ALA A 212 -7.67 -15.15 -14.23
C ALA A 212 -6.92 -13.82 -14.46
N VAL A 213 -7.53 -12.68 -14.08
CA VAL A 213 -6.80 -11.42 -13.99
C VAL A 213 -6.07 -11.39 -12.67
N THR A 214 -4.74 -11.43 -12.72
CA THR A 214 -3.88 -11.28 -11.54
C THR A 214 -3.52 -9.80 -11.42
N ILE A 215 -3.91 -9.15 -10.33
CA ILE A 215 -3.37 -7.82 -10.01
C ILE A 215 -2.01 -7.98 -9.34
N LYS A 216 -1.12 -7.02 -9.55
CA LYS A 216 0.26 -7.13 -9.08
C LYS A 216 0.33 -6.93 -7.56
N LEU A 217 0.90 -7.90 -6.87
CA LEU A 217 1.50 -7.69 -5.55
C LEU A 217 2.86 -7.01 -5.75
N ALA A 218 3.04 -5.80 -5.20
CA ALA A 218 4.15 -4.93 -5.55
C ALA A 218 5.52 -5.59 -5.28
N ASN A 219 5.60 -6.40 -4.22
CA ASN A 219 6.80 -7.12 -3.81
C ASN A 219 6.87 -8.59 -4.26
N ASP A 220 5.87 -9.12 -4.94
CA ASP A 220 5.88 -10.54 -5.32
C ASP A 220 6.98 -10.86 -6.35
N LYS A 221 7.26 -9.94 -7.28
CA LYS A 221 8.43 -10.03 -8.17
C LYS A 221 9.75 -10.11 -7.40
N ASN A 222 9.88 -9.32 -6.34
CA ASN A 222 11.09 -9.28 -5.51
C ASN A 222 11.22 -10.54 -4.63
N SER A 223 10.10 -11.14 -4.23
CA SER A 223 10.04 -12.43 -3.52
C SER A 223 9.97 -13.65 -4.44
N LYS A 224 10.07 -13.46 -5.77
CA LYS A 224 10.01 -14.52 -6.80
C LYS A 224 8.74 -15.39 -6.71
N GLY A 225 7.58 -14.80 -6.44
CA GLY A 225 6.31 -15.53 -6.34
C GLY A 225 5.99 -16.10 -4.94
N LEU A 226 6.91 -15.94 -3.97
CA LEU A 226 6.74 -16.52 -2.65
C LEU A 226 5.62 -15.82 -1.85
N LEU A 227 5.42 -14.51 -2.06
CA LEU A 227 4.38 -13.76 -1.38
C LEU A 227 2.99 -14.24 -1.83
N GLN A 228 2.75 -14.30 -3.15
CA GLN A 228 1.50 -14.79 -3.71
C GLN A 228 1.18 -16.21 -3.24
N SER A 229 2.14 -17.14 -3.41
CA SER A 229 1.95 -18.54 -3.01
C SER A 229 1.71 -18.71 -1.52
N THR A 230 2.35 -17.91 -0.67
CA THR A 230 2.12 -17.93 0.78
C THR A 230 0.70 -17.48 1.11
N LEU A 231 0.24 -16.37 0.54
CA LEU A 231 -1.12 -15.86 0.80
C LEU A 231 -2.19 -16.82 0.28
N ASP A 232 -1.99 -17.41 -0.90
CA ASP A 232 -2.87 -18.45 -1.42
C ASP A 232 -2.95 -19.68 -0.53
N ASN A 233 -1.82 -20.17 0.00
CA ASN A 233 -1.82 -21.30 0.93
C ASN A 233 -2.52 -20.98 2.25
N VAL A 234 -2.36 -19.75 2.75
CA VAL A 234 -2.97 -19.29 4.00
C VAL A 234 -4.49 -19.18 3.87
N TYR A 235 -4.97 -18.67 2.73
CA TYR A 235 -6.40 -18.47 2.47
C TYR A 235 -7.10 -19.72 1.90
N ALA A 236 -6.39 -20.67 1.29
CA ALA A 236 -7.00 -21.84 0.64
C ALA A 236 -8.03 -22.62 1.48
N PRO A 237 -7.79 -22.90 2.78
CA PRO A 237 -8.77 -23.62 3.61
C PRO A 237 -10.08 -22.86 3.81
N ASP A 238 -9.99 -21.54 3.97
CA ASP A 238 -11.12 -20.64 4.22
C ASP A 238 -11.88 -20.36 2.92
N ARG A 239 -11.15 -20.19 1.81
CA ARG A 239 -11.71 -20.14 0.46
C ARG A 239 -12.54 -21.39 0.14
N ALA A 240 -12.05 -22.58 0.50
CA ALA A 240 -12.78 -23.84 0.28
C ALA A 240 -14.10 -23.92 1.09
N GLN A 241 -14.22 -23.13 2.15
CA GLN A 241 -15.43 -23.00 2.98
C GLN A 241 -16.32 -21.82 2.56
N GLY A 242 -15.94 -21.09 1.50
CA GLY A 242 -16.67 -19.90 1.04
C GLY A 242 -16.51 -18.69 1.96
N VAL A 243 -15.51 -18.70 2.84
CA VAL A 243 -15.19 -17.56 3.72
C VAL A 243 -14.58 -16.43 2.86
N PRO A 244 -15.10 -15.19 2.94
CA PRO A 244 -14.49 -14.05 2.24
C PRO A 244 -13.09 -13.71 2.76
N PRO A 245 -12.17 -13.26 1.88
CA PRO A 245 -10.76 -13.04 2.23
C PRO A 245 -10.54 -11.92 3.26
N GLU A 246 -11.50 -11.00 3.43
CA GLU A 246 -11.44 -9.91 4.42
C GLU A 246 -11.48 -10.44 5.85
N GLN A 247 -12.09 -11.61 6.08
CA GLN A 247 -12.17 -12.22 7.40
C GLN A 247 -10.81 -12.77 7.87
N ASP A 248 -9.87 -12.97 6.94
CA ASP A 248 -8.53 -13.47 7.22
C ASP A 248 -7.46 -12.37 7.29
N THR A 249 -7.84 -11.09 7.28
CA THR A 249 -6.90 -9.95 7.16
C THR A 249 -5.70 -10.08 8.12
N ALA A 250 -5.93 -10.31 9.42
CA ALA A 250 -4.84 -10.42 10.40
C ALA A 250 -3.92 -11.64 10.14
N LYS A 251 -4.50 -12.77 9.72
CA LYS A 251 -3.78 -14.01 9.38
C LYS A 251 -2.92 -13.81 8.14
N LEU A 252 -3.47 -13.15 7.12
CA LEU A 252 -2.79 -12.80 5.88
C LEU A 252 -1.68 -11.77 6.12
N GLU A 253 -1.91 -10.76 6.96
CA GLU A 253 -0.90 -9.74 7.30
C GLU A 253 0.30 -10.35 8.00
N LYS A 254 0.07 -11.29 8.92
CA LYS A 254 1.15 -12.04 9.58
C LYS A 254 1.98 -12.83 8.57
N ALA A 255 1.33 -13.47 7.61
CA ALA A 255 2.01 -14.25 6.58
C ALA A 255 2.79 -13.35 5.61
N ALA A 256 2.18 -12.27 5.14
CA ALA A 256 2.83 -11.26 4.30
C ALA A 256 4.05 -10.64 4.99
N PHE A 257 3.95 -10.30 6.28
CA PHE A 257 5.06 -9.73 7.05
C PHE A 257 6.29 -10.64 7.03
N VAL A 258 6.10 -11.96 7.19
CA VAL A 258 7.20 -12.94 7.19
C VAL A 258 7.92 -13.02 5.85
N ILE A 259 7.19 -12.85 4.74
CA ILE A 259 7.79 -12.83 3.40
C ILE A 259 8.42 -11.47 3.12
N THR A 260 7.70 -10.36 3.34
CA THR A 260 8.18 -9.01 3.05
C THR A 260 9.47 -8.67 3.81
N ARG A 261 9.61 -9.10 5.07
CA ARG A 261 10.86 -8.92 5.84
C ARG A 261 12.06 -9.66 5.25
N SER A 262 11.83 -10.71 4.44
CA SER A 262 12.87 -11.58 3.90
C SER A 262 13.36 -11.14 2.53
N ILE A 263 12.70 -10.15 1.92
CA ILE A 263 13.08 -9.61 0.61
C ILE A 263 14.40 -8.84 0.77
N PRO A 264 15.46 -9.22 0.03
CA PRO A 264 16.72 -8.50 0.09
C PRO A 264 16.52 -7.04 -0.33
N ILE A 265 16.94 -6.10 0.50
CA ILE A 265 16.97 -4.69 0.12
C ILE A 265 17.99 -4.54 -1.02
N PRO A 266 17.60 -4.04 -2.21
CA PRO A 266 18.56 -3.78 -3.27
C PRO A 266 19.63 -2.83 -2.72
N ARG A 267 20.90 -3.25 -2.74
CA ARG A 267 22.01 -2.32 -2.49
C ARG A 267 21.94 -1.29 -3.60
N ARG A 268 21.57 -0.04 -3.30
CA ARG A 268 21.98 1.07 -4.16
C ARG A 268 23.51 1.03 -4.16
N SER A 269 24.10 0.65 -5.28
CA SER A 269 25.52 0.88 -5.51
C SER A 269 25.78 2.34 -5.21
N ALA A 270 26.71 2.61 -4.28
CA ALA A 270 27.18 3.96 -4.01
C ALA A 270 27.57 4.61 -5.34
N GLN A 271 26.83 5.64 -5.74
CA GLN A 271 27.20 6.58 -6.79
C GLN A 271 27.56 7.90 -6.10
#